data_AF-A0A175YLU9-F1
#
_entry.id   AF-A0A175YLU9-F1
#
_cell.length_a   1.000
_cell.length_b   1.000
_cell.length_c   1.000
_cell.angle_alpha   90.00
_cell.angle_beta   90.00
_cell.angle_gamma   90.00
#
_symmetry.space_group_name_H-M   'P 1'
#
loop_
_entity.id
_entity.type
_entity.pdbx_description
1 polymer ?
#
loop_
_entity_poly.entity_id
_entity_poly.type
_entity_poly.pdbx_seq_one_letter_code
_entity_poly.pdbx_strand_id
1 'polypeptide(L)'
;MTEINFEKGSIQPISRQKAGRDKGGLGSKYEKFDQSIGSMSTDPSSLCAPRTGALQERMDKLDSVQLVKNDRGDNILIYFMSDGTVFRVIEADLYAKHWEELRYVSHIFQVKNKSCQHISNLLKDQIRRKMGITGNKNAGPFIPKYLNHKGQLVEMKKNSAKIVTIAGIRTLAFNEESDKAYNIKLDRDLRRNKIHDLRAAIYQTGVSDPELREIKRQMITVLEEAERELLRGYLKTANGVYEAKE
;
A
#
# COMPACT_ATOMS: atom_id res chain seq x y z
N MET A 1 55.61 -6.43 -54.47
CA MET A 1 56.05 -5.08 -54.06
C MET A 1 54.78 -4.28 -53.86
N THR A 2 54.46 -3.67 -52.72
CA THR A 2 55.32 -2.89 -51.81
C THR A 2 54.68 -2.81 -50.41
N GLU A 3 55.52 -2.53 -49.42
CA GLU A 3 55.32 -2.52 -47.96
C GLU A 3 54.30 -1.50 -47.43
N ILE A 4 53.79 -1.75 -46.21
CA ILE A 4 53.14 -0.73 -45.37
C ILE A 4 53.78 -0.75 -43.99
N ASN A 5 54.35 0.39 -43.59
CA ASN A 5 54.93 0.68 -42.28
C ASN A 5 54.06 1.68 -41.50
N PHE A 6 54.21 1.61 -40.17
CA PHE A 6 53.49 2.30 -39.09
C PHE A 6 53.58 3.83 -39.05
N GLU A 7 52.59 4.48 -38.42
CA GLU A 7 52.83 5.69 -37.61
C GLU A 7 51.92 5.77 -36.37
N LYS A 8 52.52 6.17 -35.24
CA LYS A 8 51.91 6.52 -33.95
C LYS A 8 51.49 7.99 -33.95
N GLY A 9 50.31 8.32 -33.43
CA GLY A 9 49.85 9.70 -33.20
C GLY A 9 49.54 9.99 -31.73
N SER A 10 49.98 11.16 -31.25
CA SER A 10 50.06 11.65 -29.85
C SER A 10 48.97 12.66 -29.46
N ILE A 11 48.89 12.94 -28.14
CA ILE A 11 47.90 13.74 -27.38
C ILE A 11 48.10 15.27 -27.53
N GLN A 12 47.01 16.06 -27.38
CA GLN A 12 46.82 17.36 -26.65
C GLN A 12 46.01 18.41 -27.47
N PRO A 13 45.50 19.54 -26.91
CA PRO A 13 44.82 19.82 -25.62
C PRO A 13 43.54 20.70 -25.82
N ILE A 14 42.68 20.89 -24.81
CA ILE A 14 41.70 22.01 -24.81
C ILE A 14 41.70 22.76 -23.45
N SER A 15 42.39 23.91 -23.47
CA SER A 15 42.03 25.25 -22.99
C SER A 15 41.35 25.45 -21.61
N ARG A 16 42.00 26.31 -20.78
CA ARG A 16 41.46 26.96 -19.57
C ARG A 16 41.08 28.42 -19.83
N GLN A 17 40.13 28.90 -19.03
CA GLN A 17 39.80 30.27 -18.55
C GLN A 17 38.35 30.70 -18.94
N LYS A 18 37.52 31.30 -18.06
CA LYS A 18 37.76 32.24 -16.95
C LYS A 18 36.87 31.98 -15.72
N ALA A 19 37.39 32.43 -14.57
CA ALA A 19 36.69 32.55 -13.30
C ALA A 19 35.75 33.77 -13.26
N GLY A 20 34.59 33.61 -12.61
CA GLY A 20 33.72 34.66 -12.10
C GLY A 20 33.18 34.22 -10.75
N ARG A 21 33.56 34.95 -9.70
CA ARG A 21 33.09 34.79 -8.32
C ARG A 21 31.62 35.21 -8.24
N ASP A 22 30.82 34.50 -7.44
CA ASP A 22 30.11 35.14 -6.33
C ASP A 22 29.72 34.15 -5.23
N LYS A 23 29.81 34.66 -4.00
CA LYS A 23 29.68 33.97 -2.72
C LYS A 23 28.23 34.01 -2.23
N GLY A 24 27.79 32.95 -1.56
CA GLY A 24 26.76 33.04 -0.51
C GLY A 24 25.60 32.05 -0.67
N GLY A 25 25.42 31.20 0.35
CA GLY A 25 24.14 30.53 0.62
C GLY A 25 24.25 29.02 0.86
N LEU A 26 24.10 28.61 2.12
CA LEU A 26 23.92 27.23 2.55
C LEU A 26 22.82 26.52 1.73
N GLY A 27 23.12 25.35 1.16
CA GLY A 27 22.15 24.52 0.46
C GLY A 27 22.75 23.17 0.06
N SER A 28 22.41 22.16 0.85
CA SER A 28 22.72 20.74 0.72
C SER A 28 22.92 20.22 -0.71
N LYS A 29 23.94 19.37 -0.88
CA LYS A 29 24.14 18.45 -2.00
C LYS A 29 22.80 17.75 -2.34
N TYR A 30 22.12 18.24 -3.37
CA TYR A 30 21.11 17.46 -4.07
C TYR A 30 21.89 16.43 -4.90
N GLU A 31 22.11 15.25 -4.30
CA GLU A 31 22.20 14.04 -5.11
C GLU A 31 20.97 14.06 -6.02
N LYS A 32 21.22 14.20 -7.31
CA LYS A 32 20.23 13.96 -8.35
C LYS A 32 19.85 12.50 -8.25
N PHE A 33 18.87 12.18 -7.41
CA PHE A 33 18.16 10.92 -7.51
C PHE A 33 17.37 11.00 -8.81
N ASP A 34 17.87 10.30 -9.82
CA ASP A 34 17.14 9.96 -11.03
C ASP A 34 15.86 9.21 -10.64
N GLN A 35 14.80 9.95 -10.32
CA GLN A 35 13.43 9.47 -10.42
C GLN A 35 12.97 9.53 -11.89
N SER A 36 13.86 9.10 -12.80
CA SER A 36 13.44 8.70 -14.12
C SER A 36 12.77 7.33 -14.01
N ILE A 37 11.95 7.01 -15.00
CA ILE A 37 11.05 5.86 -15.14
C ILE A 37 11.84 4.53 -15.31
N GLY A 38 12.86 4.32 -14.47
CA GLY A 38 13.98 3.41 -14.67
C GLY A 38 14.52 2.70 -13.43
N SER A 39 13.87 2.75 -12.26
CA SER A 39 14.14 1.74 -11.24
C SER A 39 13.17 0.57 -11.42
N MET A 40 13.69 -0.54 -11.93
CA MET A 40 13.08 -1.84 -11.72
C MET A 40 13.02 -2.02 -10.21
N SER A 41 11.83 -1.84 -9.63
CA SER A 41 11.52 -2.49 -8.38
C SER A 41 11.42 -3.99 -8.70
N THR A 42 12.55 -4.71 -8.65
CA THR A 42 12.54 -6.19 -8.59
C THR A 42 12.03 -6.68 -7.24
N ASP A 43 11.53 -5.78 -6.39
CA ASP A 43 10.93 -6.10 -5.11
C ASP A 43 9.62 -6.87 -5.36
N PRO A 44 9.59 -8.17 -5.03
CA PRO A 44 8.44 -9.03 -5.26
C PRO A 44 7.23 -8.62 -4.40
N SER A 45 7.44 -7.81 -3.35
CA SER A 45 6.37 -7.34 -2.47
C SER A 45 5.69 -6.06 -2.95
N SER A 46 6.12 -5.46 -4.07
CA SER A 46 5.50 -4.24 -4.57
C SER A 46 4.11 -4.51 -5.16
N LEU A 47 3.15 -3.71 -4.70
CA LEU A 47 1.77 -3.70 -5.22
C LEU A 47 1.66 -2.89 -6.53
N CYS A 48 2.75 -2.26 -6.96
CA CYS A 48 2.80 -1.50 -8.20
C CYS A 48 3.35 -2.35 -9.34
N ALA A 49 2.88 -2.08 -10.56
CA ALA A 49 3.54 -2.60 -11.75
C ALA A 49 4.62 -1.62 -12.23
N PRO A 50 5.76 -2.12 -12.77
CA PRO A 50 6.81 -1.26 -13.29
C PRO A 50 6.25 -0.28 -14.32
N ARG A 51 6.58 1.01 -14.18
CA ARG A 51 6.23 2.11 -15.11
C ARG A 51 4.74 2.47 -15.23
N THR A 52 3.84 1.78 -14.54
CA THR A 52 2.37 2.03 -14.62
C THR A 52 1.75 2.53 -13.31
N GLY A 53 2.49 2.49 -12.19
CA GLY A 53 1.97 2.91 -10.86
C GLY A 53 1.24 1.79 -10.11
N ALA A 54 0.45 2.14 -9.09
CA ALA A 54 -0.31 1.15 -8.32
C ALA A 54 -1.48 0.60 -9.13
N LEU A 55 -1.55 -0.73 -9.23
CA LEU A 55 -2.70 -1.41 -9.84
C LEU A 55 -3.73 -1.69 -8.76
N GLN A 56 -4.96 -1.19 -8.92
CA GLN A 56 -6.05 -1.45 -7.98
C GLN A 56 -6.23 -2.95 -7.73
N GLU A 57 -6.14 -3.77 -8.79
CA GLU A 57 -6.22 -5.23 -8.70
C GLU A 57 -5.16 -5.87 -7.79
N ARG A 58 -3.96 -5.29 -7.71
CA ARG A 58 -2.90 -5.79 -6.81
C ARG A 58 -3.12 -5.32 -5.38
N MET A 59 -3.59 -4.09 -5.19
CA MET A 59 -3.96 -3.57 -3.87
C MET A 59 -5.14 -4.35 -3.29
N ASP A 60 -6.14 -4.70 -4.11
CA ASP A 60 -7.30 -5.49 -3.70
C ASP A 60 -6.94 -6.93 -3.27
N LYS A 61 -5.75 -7.43 -3.64
CA LYS A 61 -5.23 -8.72 -3.17
C LYS A 61 -4.54 -8.64 -1.82
N LEU A 62 -4.21 -7.45 -1.30
CA LEU A 62 -3.56 -7.32 0.00
C LEU A 62 -4.61 -7.39 1.13
N ASP A 63 -4.82 -8.61 1.62
CA ASP A 63 -5.80 -8.92 2.65
C ASP A 63 -5.39 -8.39 4.02
N SER A 64 -4.11 -8.30 4.39
CA SER A 64 -3.74 -7.70 5.68
C SER A 64 -2.31 -7.20 5.73
N VAL A 65 -2.10 -6.16 6.54
CA VAL A 65 -0.77 -5.65 6.89
C VAL A 65 -0.62 -5.70 8.40
N GLN A 66 0.30 -6.53 8.88
CA GLN A 66 0.57 -6.68 10.31
C GLN A 66 2.02 -6.33 10.62
N LEU A 67 2.27 -5.77 11.81
CA LEU A 67 3.61 -5.46 12.26
C LEU A 67 4.12 -6.58 13.18
N VAL A 68 5.33 -7.06 12.89
CA VAL A 68 6.09 -7.99 13.73
C VAL A 68 7.47 -7.40 14.00
N LYS A 69 8.18 -7.97 14.97
CA LYS A 69 9.61 -7.72 15.19
C LYS A 69 10.42 -8.96 14.81
N ASN A 70 11.63 -8.76 14.30
CA ASN A 70 12.60 -9.86 14.16
C ASN A 70 13.40 -10.06 15.45
N ASP A 71 14.25 -11.09 15.49
CA ASP A 71 15.13 -11.37 16.64
C ASP A 71 16.09 -10.23 17.01
N ARG A 72 16.34 -9.28 16.09
CA ARG A 72 17.15 -8.09 16.31
C ARG A 72 16.35 -6.91 16.89
N GLY A 73 15.03 -7.08 17.00
CA GLY A 73 14.09 -6.03 17.42
C GLY A 73 13.65 -5.09 16.30
N ASP A 74 14.05 -5.33 15.06
CA ASP A 74 13.68 -4.51 13.90
C ASP A 74 12.20 -4.72 13.54
N ASN A 75 11.55 -3.64 13.14
CA ASN A 75 10.18 -3.66 12.64
C ASN A 75 10.10 -4.31 11.25
N ILE A 76 9.23 -5.29 11.10
CA ILE A 76 8.91 -5.93 9.81
C ILE A 76 7.41 -5.89 9.59
N LEU A 77 7.00 -5.33 8.45
CA LEU A 77 5.63 -5.42 8.00
C LEU A 77 5.42 -6.74 7.25
N ILE A 78 4.35 -7.43 7.60
CA ILE A 78 3.91 -8.66 6.97
C ILE A 78 2.71 -8.34 6.08
N TYR A 79 2.86 -8.53 4.77
CA TYR A 79 1.80 -8.37 3.79
C TYR A 79 1.20 -9.74 3.52
N PHE A 80 -0.05 -9.93 3.92
CA PHE A 80 -0.84 -11.13 3.65
C PHE A 80 -1.65 -10.93 2.37
N MET A 81 -1.37 -11.73 1.36
CA MET A 81 -2.07 -11.69 0.08
C MET A 81 -3.24 -12.70 0.06
N SER A 82 -4.26 -12.42 -0.73
CA SER A 82 -5.47 -13.25 -0.84
C SER A 82 -5.26 -14.60 -1.52
N ASP A 83 -4.12 -14.79 -2.20
CA ASP A 83 -3.68 -16.09 -2.74
C ASP A 83 -2.87 -16.91 -1.72
N GLY A 84 -2.72 -16.42 -0.48
CA GLY A 84 -1.94 -17.06 0.57
C GLY A 84 -0.45 -16.69 0.57
N THR A 85 0.01 -15.90 -0.41
CA THR A 85 1.39 -15.40 -0.43
C THR A 85 1.62 -14.44 0.73
N VAL A 86 2.81 -14.51 1.35
CA VAL A 86 3.21 -13.63 2.44
C VAL A 86 4.53 -12.95 2.11
N PHE A 87 4.56 -11.62 2.19
CA PHE A 87 5.79 -10.85 2.04
C PHE A 87 6.23 -10.23 3.36
N ARG A 88 7.55 -10.26 3.59
CA ARG A 88 8.21 -9.52 4.68
C ARG A 88 8.77 -8.24 4.08
N VAL A 89 8.32 -7.09 4.58
CA VAL A 89 8.77 -5.77 4.15
C VAL A 89 9.46 -5.12 5.33
N ILE A 90 10.79 -4.98 5.24
CA ILE A 90 11.55 -4.26 6.27
C ILE A 90 11.33 -2.75 6.12
N GLU A 91 11.56 -2.00 7.19
CA GLU A 91 11.34 -0.56 7.22
C GLU A 91 12.08 0.18 6.09
N ALA A 92 13.32 -0.21 5.80
CA ALA A 92 14.13 0.37 4.73
C ALA A 92 13.50 0.21 3.32
N ASP A 93 12.75 -0.88 3.10
CA ASP A 93 12.13 -1.14 1.79
C ASP A 93 10.93 -0.22 1.54
N LEU A 94 10.31 0.34 2.59
CA LEU A 94 9.21 1.30 2.47
C LEU A 94 9.63 2.57 1.70
N TYR A 95 10.91 2.93 1.77
CA TYR A 95 11.46 4.08 1.05
C TYR A 95 11.46 3.86 -0.47
N ALA A 96 11.57 2.61 -0.93
CA ALA A 96 11.54 2.26 -2.34
C ALA A 96 10.11 2.18 -2.90
N LYS A 97 9.10 1.97 -2.05
CA LYS A 97 7.70 1.84 -2.47
C LYS A 97 7.13 3.09 -3.12
N HIS A 98 6.18 2.90 -4.03
CA HIS A 98 5.44 3.98 -4.65
C HIS A 98 4.45 4.61 -3.66
N TRP A 99 4.13 5.90 -3.81
CA TRP A 99 3.29 6.63 -2.85
C TRP A 99 1.85 6.10 -2.79
N GLU A 100 1.30 5.60 -3.90
CA GLU A 100 -0.05 5.02 -3.93
C GLU A 100 -0.15 3.73 -3.11
N GLU A 101 0.84 2.85 -3.25
CA GLU A 101 0.97 1.63 -2.42
C GLU A 101 1.06 2.00 -0.95
N LEU A 102 1.92 2.98 -0.60
CA LEU A 102 2.05 3.44 0.78
C LEU A 102 0.74 4.04 1.33
N ARG A 103 -0.04 4.77 0.51
CA ARG A 103 -1.36 5.28 0.92
C ARG A 103 -2.34 4.14 1.19
N TYR A 104 -2.36 3.11 0.36
CA TYR A 104 -3.21 1.94 0.57
C TYR A 104 -2.80 1.16 1.82
N VAL A 105 -1.49 0.89 1.99
CA VAL A 105 -0.94 0.24 3.18
C VAL A 105 -1.29 1.05 4.44
N SER A 106 -1.09 2.37 4.41
CA SER A 106 -1.46 3.26 5.51
C SER A 106 -2.97 3.28 5.78
N HIS A 107 -3.82 2.96 4.81
CA HIS A 107 -5.27 2.91 4.97
C HIS A 107 -5.73 1.64 5.71
N ILE A 108 -5.11 0.49 5.41
CA ILE A 108 -5.50 -0.79 6.00
C ILE A 108 -4.69 -1.16 7.25
N PHE A 109 -3.54 -0.52 7.48
CA PHE A 109 -2.68 -0.78 8.62
C PHE A 109 -3.28 -0.27 9.94
N GLN A 110 -3.49 -1.19 10.89
CA GLN A 110 -4.07 -0.90 12.19
C GLN A 110 -3.01 -0.50 13.23
N VAL A 111 -3.22 0.66 13.85
CA VAL A 111 -2.35 1.16 14.92
C VAL A 111 -2.79 0.57 16.26
N LYS A 112 -2.05 -0.43 16.75
CA LYS A 112 -2.38 -1.16 18.00
C LYS A 112 -1.45 -0.84 19.18
N ASN A 113 -0.24 -0.38 18.91
CA ASN A 113 0.81 -0.13 19.90
C ASN A 113 1.79 0.97 19.43
N LYS A 114 2.83 1.26 20.23
CA LYS A 114 3.79 2.34 19.90
C LYS A 114 4.63 2.00 18.68
N SER A 115 5.00 0.74 18.49
CA SER A 115 5.71 0.29 17.28
C SER A 115 4.87 0.51 16.02
N CYS A 116 3.57 0.20 16.06
CA CYS A 116 2.65 0.52 14.96
C CYS A 116 2.51 2.03 14.75
N GLN A 117 2.47 2.82 15.82
CA GLN A 117 2.39 4.28 15.71
C GLN A 117 3.64 4.85 15.01
N HIS A 118 4.82 4.32 15.32
CA HIS A 118 6.07 4.69 14.67
C HIS A 118 6.00 4.42 13.16
N ILE A 119 5.62 3.20 12.76
CA ILE A 119 5.48 2.83 11.35
C ILE A 119 4.38 3.64 10.65
N SER A 120 3.26 3.92 11.32
CA SER A 120 2.20 4.79 10.78
C SER A 120 2.72 6.20 10.46
N ASN A 121 3.55 6.76 11.35
CA ASN A 121 4.16 8.07 11.14
C ASN A 121 5.17 8.03 9.98
N LEU A 122 5.98 6.99 9.89
CA LEU A 122 6.90 6.78 8.78
C LEU A 122 6.16 6.71 7.44
N LEU A 123 5.09 5.92 7.35
CA LEU A 123 4.26 5.82 6.15
C LEU A 123 3.73 7.20 5.72
N LYS A 124 3.15 7.97 6.67
CA LYS A 124 2.65 9.33 6.41
C LYS A 124 3.74 10.27 5.91
N ASP A 125 4.93 10.19 6.50
CA ASP A 125 6.07 11.01 6.11
C ASP A 125 6.55 10.69 4.70
N GLN A 126 6.68 9.40 4.37
CA GLN A 126 7.06 8.95 3.02
C GLN A 126 6.03 9.35 1.97
N ILE A 127 4.74 9.16 2.26
CA ILE A 127 3.64 9.60 1.40
C ILE A 127 3.74 11.10 1.12
N ARG A 128 3.88 11.91 2.17
CA ARG A 128 3.99 13.38 2.06
C ARG A 128 5.19 13.81 1.21
N ARG A 129 6.37 13.23 1.48
CA ARG A 129 7.60 13.54 0.72
C ARG A 129 7.42 13.19 -0.76
N LYS A 130 6.96 11.97 -1.06
CA LYS A 130 6.81 11.51 -2.45
C LYS A 130 5.73 12.27 -3.21
N MET A 131 4.58 12.54 -2.59
CA MET A 131 3.53 13.35 -3.22
C MET A 131 4.01 14.78 -3.52
N GLY A 132 4.77 15.39 -2.59
CA GLY A 132 5.37 16.70 -2.79
C GLY A 132 6.33 16.75 -3.99
N ILE A 133 7.12 15.69 -4.21
CA ILE A 133 8.01 15.58 -5.38
C ILE A 133 7.18 15.46 -6.67
N THR A 134 6.10 14.68 -6.66
CA THR A 134 5.24 14.49 -7.85
C THR A 134 4.31 15.68 -8.15
N GLY A 135 4.32 16.73 -7.32
CA GLY A 135 3.38 17.86 -7.44
C GLY A 135 1.91 17.50 -7.14
N ASN A 136 1.66 16.28 -6.64
CA ASN A 136 0.31 15.81 -6.31
C ASN A 136 -0.15 16.43 -4.99
N LYS A 137 -1.21 17.26 -5.06
CA LYS A 137 -1.77 17.99 -3.91
C LYS A 137 -2.88 17.24 -3.19
N ASN A 138 -3.15 15.97 -3.55
CA ASN A 138 -4.22 15.20 -2.95
C ASN A 138 -3.86 14.77 -1.51
N ALA A 139 -4.03 15.69 -0.57
CA ALA A 139 -3.78 15.49 0.86
C ALA A 139 -4.94 14.78 1.59
N GLY A 140 -6.01 14.41 0.87
CA GLY A 140 -7.18 13.78 1.46
C GLY A 140 -6.92 12.35 1.96
N PRO A 141 -7.86 11.79 2.74
CA PRO A 141 -7.83 10.37 3.10
C PRO A 141 -7.83 9.50 1.84
N PHE A 142 -7.27 8.30 1.95
CA PHE A 142 -7.36 7.32 0.86
C PHE A 142 -8.84 6.99 0.59
N ILE A 143 -9.22 6.99 -0.69
CA ILE A 143 -10.55 6.62 -1.16
C ILE A 143 -10.41 5.29 -1.91
N PRO A 144 -10.89 4.17 -1.35
CA PRO A 144 -10.89 2.88 -2.03
C PRO A 144 -11.68 2.94 -3.33
N LYS A 145 -11.30 2.10 -4.29
CA LYS A 145 -11.93 2.01 -5.61
C LYS A 145 -12.34 0.58 -5.91
N TYR A 146 -13.27 0.41 -6.82
CA TYR A 146 -13.70 -0.89 -7.34
C TYR A 146 -14.11 -0.77 -8.81
N LEU A 147 -14.23 -1.91 -9.50
CA LEU A 147 -14.72 -1.93 -10.88
C LEU A 147 -16.24 -1.93 -10.91
N ASN A 148 -16.82 -0.97 -11.65
CA ASN A 148 -18.24 -0.95 -11.94
C ASN A 148 -18.61 -1.96 -13.06
N HIS A 149 -19.90 -2.06 -13.38
CA HIS A 149 -20.44 -2.91 -14.45
C HIS A 149 -19.90 -2.64 -15.86
N LYS A 150 -19.22 -1.50 -16.07
CA LYS A 150 -18.54 -1.15 -17.33
C LYS A 150 -17.04 -1.45 -17.31
N GLY A 151 -16.55 -2.09 -16.25
CA GLY A 151 -15.12 -2.32 -16.04
C GLY A 151 -14.33 -1.04 -15.74
N GLN A 152 -15.01 0.04 -15.31
CA GLN A 152 -14.36 1.30 -14.97
C GLN A 152 -14.06 1.37 -13.48
N LEU A 153 -12.88 1.88 -13.12
CA LEU A 153 -12.54 2.16 -11.73
C LEU A 153 -13.37 3.34 -11.21
N VAL A 154 -14.21 3.07 -10.23
CA VAL A 154 -15.03 4.07 -9.54
C VAL A 154 -14.67 4.12 -8.06
N GLU A 155 -14.81 5.29 -7.45
CA GLU A 155 -14.56 5.50 -6.03
C GLU A 155 -15.69 4.90 -5.17
N MET A 156 -15.31 4.27 -4.06
CA MET A 156 -16.27 3.81 -3.06
C MET A 156 -16.93 5.01 -2.38
N LYS A 157 -18.26 5.02 -2.34
CA LYS A 157 -19.04 6.06 -1.67
C LYS A 157 -19.25 5.69 -0.21
N LYS A 158 -18.82 6.56 0.71
CA LYS A 158 -19.12 6.38 2.15
C LYS A 158 -20.64 6.42 2.38
N ASN A 159 -21.10 5.70 3.40
CA ASN A 159 -22.51 5.65 3.81
C ASN A 159 -23.48 5.22 2.69
N SER A 160 -23.00 4.43 1.74
CA SER A 160 -23.79 3.94 0.61
C SER A 160 -24.32 2.53 0.79
N ALA A 161 -23.83 1.78 1.79
CA ALA A 161 -24.31 0.42 2.05
C ALA A 161 -25.74 0.43 2.58
N LYS A 162 -26.56 -0.51 2.11
CA LYS A 162 -27.99 -0.61 2.45
C LYS A 162 -28.34 -2.02 2.90
N ILE A 163 -29.25 -2.12 3.87
CA ILE A 163 -29.84 -3.40 4.23
C ILE A 163 -30.94 -3.70 3.21
N VAL A 164 -30.82 -4.85 2.56
CA VAL A 164 -31.78 -5.36 1.58
C VAL A 164 -32.10 -6.82 1.87
N THR A 165 -33.27 -7.28 1.45
CA THR A 165 -33.68 -8.68 1.58
C THR A 165 -33.54 -9.38 0.24
N ILE A 166 -32.67 -10.38 0.15
CA ILE A 166 -32.42 -11.18 -1.06
C ILE A 166 -32.82 -12.62 -0.75
N ALA A 167 -33.81 -13.15 -1.49
CA ALA A 167 -34.34 -14.51 -1.29
C ALA A 167 -34.72 -14.81 0.18
N GLY A 168 -35.36 -13.84 0.85
CA GLY A 168 -35.79 -13.95 2.25
C GLY A 168 -34.67 -13.74 3.28
N ILE A 169 -33.43 -13.53 2.85
CA ILE A 169 -32.26 -13.32 3.72
C ILE A 169 -31.93 -11.83 3.82
N ARG A 170 -31.76 -11.32 5.05
CA ARG A 170 -31.27 -9.95 5.26
C ARG A 170 -29.79 -9.88 4.93
N THR A 171 -29.44 -8.95 4.04
CA THR A 171 -28.08 -8.74 3.56
C THR A 171 -27.73 -7.27 3.58
N LEU A 172 -26.46 -6.96 3.80
CA LEU A 172 -25.90 -5.63 3.61
C LEU A 172 -25.31 -5.57 2.20
N ALA A 173 -25.97 -4.83 1.31
CA ALA A 173 -25.51 -4.56 -0.04
C ALA A 173 -24.55 -3.36 -0.06
N PHE A 174 -23.47 -3.48 -0.84
CA PHE A 174 -22.44 -2.46 -1.02
C PHE A 174 -21.91 -2.53 -2.47
N ASN A 175 -21.11 -1.55 -2.92
CA ASN A 175 -20.63 -1.46 -4.30
C ASN A 175 -21.75 -1.55 -5.37
N GLU A 176 -22.84 -0.79 -5.19
CA GLU A 176 -24.07 -0.89 -6.01
C GLU A 176 -23.84 -0.79 -7.52
N GLU A 177 -22.76 -0.13 -7.97
CA GLU A 177 -22.47 0.05 -9.40
C GLU A 177 -21.73 -1.14 -10.03
N SER A 178 -21.34 -2.14 -9.23
CA SER A 178 -20.65 -3.33 -9.70
C SER A 178 -21.59 -4.29 -10.44
N ASP A 179 -21.04 -5.03 -11.42
CA ASP A 179 -21.71 -6.17 -12.06
C ASP A 179 -21.88 -7.36 -11.11
N LYS A 180 -21.06 -7.45 -10.06
CA LYS A 180 -21.13 -8.48 -9.04
C LYS A 180 -21.99 -8.03 -7.87
N ALA A 181 -22.81 -8.96 -7.39
CA ALA A 181 -23.62 -8.75 -6.20
C ALA A 181 -22.74 -8.80 -4.94
N TYR A 182 -22.20 -7.64 -4.54
CA TYR A 182 -21.43 -7.48 -3.31
C TYR A 182 -22.36 -7.35 -2.10
N ASN A 183 -22.54 -8.46 -1.39
CA ASN A 183 -23.47 -8.55 -0.26
C ASN A 183 -22.85 -9.32 0.91
N ILE A 184 -22.98 -8.78 2.11
CA ILE A 184 -22.70 -9.50 3.35
C ILE A 184 -24.02 -10.02 3.92
N LYS A 185 -24.13 -11.34 4.08
CA LYS A 185 -25.29 -11.97 4.72
C LYS A 185 -25.26 -11.68 6.22
N LEU A 186 -26.32 -11.11 6.76
CA LEU A 186 -26.42 -10.71 8.17
C LEU A 186 -26.93 -11.83 9.07
N ASP A 187 -27.57 -12.85 8.49
CA ASP A 187 -28.12 -14.03 9.16
C ASP A 187 -27.12 -15.18 9.30
N ARG A 188 -26.03 -15.15 8.52
CA ARG A 188 -24.98 -16.17 8.51
C ARG A 188 -23.77 -15.70 9.28
N ASP A 189 -22.92 -16.67 9.63
CA ASP A 189 -21.62 -16.43 10.25
C ASP A 189 -20.80 -15.43 9.42
N LEU A 190 -20.75 -14.18 9.90
CA LEU A 190 -20.02 -13.08 9.29
C LEU A 190 -18.55 -13.44 9.03
N ARG A 191 -18.00 -14.40 9.77
CA ARG A 191 -16.62 -14.91 9.65
C ARG A 191 -16.32 -15.58 8.31
N ARG A 192 -17.34 -15.95 7.53
CA ARG A 192 -17.15 -16.57 6.21
C ARG A 192 -16.90 -15.55 5.09
N ASN A 193 -17.05 -14.25 5.36
CA ASN A 193 -16.81 -13.22 4.36
C ASN A 193 -15.30 -12.99 4.18
N LYS A 194 -14.90 -12.64 2.95
CA LYS A 194 -13.50 -12.33 2.65
C LYS A 194 -13.10 -11.01 3.31
N ILE A 195 -11.82 -10.87 3.66
CA ILE A 195 -11.32 -9.67 4.34
C ILE A 195 -11.53 -8.39 3.50
N HIS A 196 -11.26 -8.43 2.19
CA HIS A 196 -11.52 -7.28 1.32
C HIS A 196 -13.00 -6.91 1.24
N ASP A 197 -13.92 -7.89 1.23
CA ASP A 197 -15.37 -7.65 1.23
C ASP A 197 -15.80 -6.99 2.55
N LEU A 198 -15.31 -7.49 3.68
CA LEU A 198 -15.54 -6.88 5.00
C LEU A 198 -15.06 -5.44 5.04
N ARG A 199 -13.86 -5.15 4.55
CA ARG A 199 -13.32 -3.77 4.51
C ARG A 199 -14.15 -2.84 3.64
N ALA A 200 -14.52 -3.28 2.45
CA ALA A 200 -15.35 -2.51 1.53
C ALA A 200 -16.71 -2.18 2.16
N ALA A 201 -17.36 -3.18 2.75
CA ALA A 201 -18.62 -2.99 3.46
C ALA A 201 -18.47 -2.05 4.66
N ILE A 202 -17.45 -2.23 5.52
CA ILE A 202 -17.18 -1.34 6.67
C ILE A 202 -16.98 0.11 6.21
N TYR A 203 -16.27 0.34 5.09
CA TYR A 203 -16.06 1.67 4.54
C TYR A 203 -17.38 2.33 4.11
N GLN A 204 -18.27 1.56 3.50
CA GLN A 204 -19.54 2.04 2.94
C GLN A 204 -20.70 2.05 3.94
N THR A 205 -20.60 1.36 5.07
CA THR A 205 -21.62 1.36 6.12
C THR A 205 -21.55 2.64 6.96
N GLY A 206 -22.68 3.34 7.06
CA GLY A 206 -22.83 4.52 7.90
C GLY A 206 -22.98 4.20 9.39
N VAL A 207 -22.94 5.24 10.22
CA VAL A 207 -23.09 5.13 11.69
C VAL A 207 -24.28 5.93 12.23
N SER A 208 -25.00 6.64 11.36
CA SER A 208 -26.17 7.45 11.70
C SER A 208 -27.32 6.58 12.20
N ASP A 209 -27.57 5.46 11.53
CA ASP A 209 -28.58 4.48 11.92
C ASP A 209 -28.03 3.51 13.00
N PRO A 210 -28.77 3.26 14.11
CA PRO A 210 -28.32 2.35 15.17
C PRO A 210 -28.08 0.91 14.73
N GLU A 211 -28.90 0.39 13.81
CA GLU A 211 -28.75 -0.98 13.30
C GLU A 211 -27.50 -1.09 12.43
N LEU A 212 -27.29 -0.15 11.49
CA LEU A 212 -26.07 -0.09 10.68
C LEU A 212 -24.82 0.11 11.53
N ARG A 213 -24.91 0.87 12.62
CA ARG A 213 -23.79 1.06 13.56
C ARG A 213 -23.40 -0.25 14.23
N GLU A 214 -24.39 -1.03 14.68
CA GLU A 214 -24.14 -2.33 15.30
C GLU A 214 -23.59 -3.34 14.29
N ILE A 215 -24.16 -3.42 13.08
CA ILE A 215 -23.63 -4.25 11.99
C ILE A 215 -22.18 -3.87 11.68
N LYS A 216 -21.88 -2.58 11.56
CA LYS A 216 -20.51 -2.10 11.32
C LYS A 216 -19.56 -2.53 12.43
N ARG A 217 -19.98 -2.43 13.69
CA ARG A 217 -19.19 -2.88 14.85
C ARG A 217 -18.88 -4.38 14.76
N GLN A 218 -19.89 -5.21 14.45
CA GLN A 218 -19.72 -6.65 14.29
C GLN A 218 -18.76 -6.99 13.15
N MET A 219 -18.89 -6.33 11.99
CA MET A 219 -17.97 -6.53 10.86
C MET A 219 -16.53 -6.15 11.22
N ILE A 220 -16.32 -5.06 11.98
CA ILE A 220 -14.98 -4.67 12.46
C ILE A 220 -14.40 -5.76 13.36
N THR A 221 -15.16 -6.27 14.33
CA THR A 221 -14.69 -7.36 15.20
C THR A 221 -14.32 -8.61 14.41
N VAL A 222 -15.13 -9.00 13.44
CA VAL A 222 -14.85 -10.16 12.58
C VAL A 222 -13.61 -9.93 11.71
N LEU A 223 -13.44 -8.72 11.16
CA LEU A 223 -12.24 -8.35 10.42
C LEU A 223 -10.98 -8.46 11.29
N GLU A 224 -11.01 -7.92 12.51
CA GLU A 224 -9.89 -7.98 13.45
C GLU A 224 -9.56 -9.43 13.87
N GLU A 225 -10.58 -10.28 14.06
CA GLU A 225 -10.41 -11.71 14.32
C GLU A 225 -9.71 -12.41 13.15
N ALA A 226 -10.19 -12.21 11.92
CA ALA A 226 -9.62 -12.82 10.72
C ALA A 226 -8.15 -12.40 10.49
N GLU A 227 -7.84 -11.12 10.68
CA GLU A 227 -6.46 -10.63 10.57
C GLU A 227 -5.53 -11.18 11.67
N ARG A 228 -6.06 -11.34 12.89
CA ARG A 228 -5.32 -11.95 14.00
C ARG A 228 -5.05 -13.43 13.74
N GLU A 229 -6.00 -14.14 13.14
CA GLU A 229 -5.83 -15.54 12.74
C GLU A 229 -4.76 -15.71 11.67
N LEU A 230 -4.71 -14.82 10.66
CA LEU A 230 -3.63 -14.79 9.66
C LEU A 230 -2.26 -14.64 10.33
N LEU A 231 -2.13 -13.66 11.22
CA LEU A 231 -0.88 -13.43 11.95
C LEU A 231 -0.51 -14.63 12.82
N ARG A 232 -1.45 -15.18 13.58
CA ARG A 232 -1.22 -16.35 14.43
C ARG A 232 -0.82 -17.58 13.62
N GLY A 233 -1.45 -17.80 12.47
CA GLY A 233 -1.11 -18.88 11.54
C GLY A 233 0.33 -18.75 11.06
N TYR A 234 0.70 -17.55 10.61
CA TYR A 234 2.05 -17.25 10.15
C TYR A 234 3.11 -17.43 11.25
N LEU A 235 2.87 -16.91 12.46
CA LEU A 235 3.82 -17.00 13.58
C LEU A 235 4.06 -18.44 14.07
N LYS A 236 3.17 -19.39 13.80
CA LYS A 236 3.40 -20.82 14.12
C LYS A 236 4.48 -21.45 13.24
N THR A 237 4.65 -20.94 12.02
CA THR A 237 5.57 -21.51 11.03
C THR A 237 6.78 -20.62 10.76
N ALA A 238 6.69 -19.33 11.10
CA ALA A 238 7.74 -18.37 10.85
C ALA A 238 8.78 -18.38 11.98
N ASN A 239 10.03 -18.68 11.62
CA ASN A 239 11.16 -18.53 12.53
C ASN A 239 11.70 -17.09 12.52
N GLY A 240 12.23 -16.68 13.67
CA GLY A 240 12.97 -15.43 13.85
C GLY A 240 12.14 -14.15 13.82
N VAL A 241 10.82 -14.27 14.03
CA VAL A 241 9.89 -13.15 14.12
C VAL A 241 8.86 -13.39 15.22
N TYR A 242 8.43 -12.32 15.88
CA TYR A 242 7.44 -12.35 16.94
C TYR A 242 6.52 -11.13 16.86
N GLU A 243 5.33 -11.26 17.43
CA GLU A 243 4.33 -10.18 17.45
C GLU A 243 4.91 -8.93 18.13
N ALA A 244 4.74 -7.76 17.50
CA ALA A 244 5.11 -6.50 18.12
C ALA A 244 4.12 -6.19 19.25
N LYS A 245 4.55 -6.28 20.52
CA LYS A 245 3.69 -6.11 21.70
C LYS A 245 3.89 -4.79 22.48
N GLU A 246 4.73 -3.88 21.97
CA GLU A 246 5.14 -2.63 22.66
C GLU A 246 4.85 -1.36 21.85
#